data_AF-A0A5S4G007-F1
#
_entry.id   AF-A0A5S4G007-F1
#
_cell.length_a   1.000
_cell.length_b   1.000
_cell.length_c   1.000
_cell.angle_alpha   90.00
_cell.angle_beta   90.00
_cell.angle_gamma   90.00
#
_symmetry.space_group_name_H-M   'P 1'
#
loop_
_entity.id
_entity.type
_entity.pdbx_description
1 polymer ?
#
loop_
_entity_poly.entity_id
_entity_poly.type
_entity_poly.pdbx_seq_one_letter_code
_entity_poly.pdbx_strand_id
1 'polypeptide(L)'
;MTDTLRARSNPAFIAALIELRESAGQPSYSQMQRLSRAPGVPKELPTSTVSDILNGKRERLPDWGLVASFVMVCHRHAELTGLPTNALGTVEQWQARWRAARNEHATGSYDLYRTPADEAERRTTRTVARLVRLAGDGDAESAYRLAIINLLTGDSAGARYWVHAASRQRHPDAQSFAAHPHPIEHAANLSFAYGQAYEQEGPAKLDIARFYYRLAADHGHPRATERLRTLRAVPFGKLLPAPVGTELRPGAG
;
A
#
# COMPACT_ATOMS: atom_id res chain seq x y z
N MET A 1 21.73 -24.21 1.74
CA MET A 1 20.47 -24.77 1.20
C MET A 1 19.31 -24.32 2.10
N THR A 2 18.91 -23.05 2.01
CA THR A 2 17.72 -22.51 2.68
C THR A 2 17.25 -21.29 1.89
N ASP A 3 16.45 -21.53 0.86
CA ASP A 3 15.72 -20.48 0.15
C ASP A 3 14.42 -21.09 -0.40
N THR A 4 13.47 -21.36 0.50
CA THR A 4 12.21 -22.04 0.11
C THR A 4 11.00 -21.68 0.97
N LEU A 5 11.01 -20.49 1.61
CA LEU A 5 9.89 -20.06 2.48
C LEU A 5 9.29 -18.70 2.13
N ARG A 6 9.55 -18.14 0.94
CA ARG A 6 8.89 -16.91 0.46
C ARG A 6 7.77 -17.10 -0.55
N ALA A 7 7.47 -18.34 -0.95
CA ALA A 7 6.32 -18.61 -1.79
C ALA A 7 5.15 -19.11 -0.93
N ARG A 8 4.03 -18.39 -0.96
CA ARG A 8 2.66 -18.90 -1.20
C ARG A 8 1.61 -18.14 -0.39
N SER A 9 0.79 -17.36 -1.10
CA SER A 9 -0.60 -17.13 -0.66
C SER A 9 -1.62 -17.06 -1.79
N ASN A 10 -1.26 -17.41 -3.03
CA ASN A 10 -2.22 -17.47 -4.15
C ASN A 10 -2.33 -18.81 -4.92
N PRO A 11 -1.75 -19.96 -4.48
CA PRO A 11 -1.74 -21.16 -5.32
C PRO A 11 -3.15 -21.72 -5.57
N ALA A 12 -4.06 -21.63 -4.59
CA ALA A 12 -5.43 -22.14 -4.72
C ALA A 12 -6.22 -21.37 -5.79
N PHE A 13 -6.12 -20.03 -5.82
CA PHE A 13 -6.83 -19.23 -6.82
C PHE A 13 -6.25 -19.44 -8.24
N ILE A 14 -4.92 -19.56 -8.36
CA ILE A 14 -4.29 -19.87 -9.64
C ILE A 14 -4.64 -21.28 -10.11
N ALA A 15 -4.65 -22.27 -9.22
CA ALA A 15 -5.10 -23.63 -9.53
C ALA A 15 -6.55 -23.63 -10.06
N ALA A 16 -7.45 -22.89 -9.43
CA ALA A 16 -8.82 -22.74 -9.91
C ALA A 16 -8.89 -22.13 -11.34
N LEU A 17 -8.02 -21.17 -11.67
CA LEU A 17 -7.95 -20.63 -13.04
C LEU A 17 -7.42 -21.65 -14.06
N ILE A 18 -6.52 -22.55 -13.63
CA ILE A 18 -6.03 -23.64 -14.47
C ILE A 18 -7.16 -24.65 -14.72
N GLU A 19 -7.88 -25.06 -13.67
CA GLU A 19 -9.05 -25.95 -13.76
C GLU A 19 -10.15 -25.37 -14.66
N LEU A 20 -10.40 -24.06 -14.56
CA LEU A 20 -11.33 -23.36 -15.45
C LEU A 20 -10.91 -23.48 -16.92
N ARG A 21 -9.62 -23.29 -17.21
CA ARG A 21 -9.10 -23.39 -18.58
C ARG A 21 -9.22 -24.82 -19.10
N GLU A 22 -8.93 -25.82 -18.28
CA GLU A 22 -9.07 -27.23 -18.64
C GLU A 22 -10.54 -27.59 -18.94
N SER A 23 -11.45 -27.17 -18.07
CA SER A 23 -12.89 -27.39 -18.22
C SER A 23 -13.48 -26.71 -19.47
N ALA A 24 -12.86 -25.61 -19.90
CA ALA A 24 -13.23 -24.89 -21.12
C ALA A 24 -12.63 -25.50 -22.42
N GLY A 25 -12.02 -26.68 -22.36
CA GLY A 25 -11.41 -27.33 -23.53
C GLY A 25 -9.98 -26.88 -23.81
N GLN A 26 -9.29 -26.34 -22.79
CA GLN A 26 -7.86 -26.01 -22.81
C GLN A 26 -7.42 -25.10 -23.97
N PRO A 27 -8.05 -23.92 -24.18
CA PRO A 27 -7.66 -23.01 -25.24
C PRO A 27 -6.16 -22.67 -25.18
N SER A 28 -5.48 -22.68 -26.32
CA SER A 28 -4.08 -22.24 -26.42
C SER A 28 -3.95 -20.74 -26.10
N TYR A 29 -2.78 -20.30 -25.66
CA TYR A 29 -2.58 -18.89 -25.30
C TYR A 29 -2.81 -17.93 -26.49
N SER A 30 -2.46 -18.34 -27.70
CA SER A 30 -2.73 -17.57 -28.93
C SER A 30 -4.23 -17.46 -29.24
N GLN A 31 -4.99 -18.55 -29.03
CA GLN A 31 -6.46 -18.51 -29.13
C GLN A 31 -7.06 -17.59 -28.07
N MET A 32 -6.60 -17.66 -26.82
CA MET A 32 -7.08 -16.78 -25.75
C MET A 32 -6.80 -15.31 -26.06
N GLN A 33 -5.59 -14.99 -26.55
CA GLN A 33 -5.25 -13.63 -26.98
C GLN A 33 -6.17 -13.15 -28.09
N ARG A 34 -6.42 -13.98 -29.12
CA ARG A 34 -7.33 -13.65 -30.21
C ARG A 34 -8.76 -13.40 -29.71
N LEU A 35 -9.29 -14.28 -28.85
CA LEU A 35 -10.64 -14.17 -28.29
C LEU A 35 -10.77 -12.96 -27.35
N SER A 36 -9.70 -12.55 -26.67
CA SER A 36 -9.72 -11.40 -25.76
C SER A 36 -9.89 -10.05 -26.46
N ARG A 37 -9.73 -10.00 -27.79
CA ARG A 37 -9.96 -8.78 -28.61
C ARG A 37 -11.42 -8.59 -29.01
N ALA A 38 -12.27 -9.55 -28.71
CA ALA A 38 -13.68 -9.46 -29.06
C ALA A 38 -14.41 -8.40 -28.20
N PRO A 39 -15.48 -7.77 -28.74
CA PRO A 39 -16.23 -6.78 -27.99
C PRO A 39 -16.83 -7.38 -26.72
N GLY A 40 -16.83 -6.60 -25.64
CA GLY A 40 -17.33 -7.00 -24.32
C GLY A 40 -16.27 -7.59 -23.39
N VAL A 41 -15.06 -7.90 -23.87
CA VAL A 41 -13.95 -8.35 -22.99
C VAL A 41 -13.25 -7.13 -22.39
N PRO A 42 -13.12 -7.02 -21.05
CA PRO A 42 -12.59 -5.81 -20.41
C PRO A 42 -11.13 -5.46 -20.75
N LYS A 43 -10.29 -6.46 -21.06
CA LYS A 43 -8.85 -6.30 -21.24
C LYS A 43 -8.29 -7.34 -22.20
N GLU A 44 -7.39 -6.93 -23.10
CA GLU A 44 -6.63 -7.87 -23.92
C GLU A 44 -5.75 -8.75 -23.03
N LEU A 45 -5.59 -10.02 -23.41
CA LEU A 45 -4.79 -11.01 -22.72
C LEU A 45 -3.51 -11.32 -23.52
N PRO A 46 -2.37 -10.65 -23.23
CA PRO A 46 -1.11 -11.00 -23.85
C PRO A 46 -0.68 -12.43 -23.49
N THR A 47 -0.24 -13.19 -24.50
CA THR A 47 0.22 -14.58 -24.34
C THR A 47 1.25 -14.75 -23.21
N SER A 48 2.24 -13.85 -23.14
CA SER A 48 3.28 -13.87 -22.09
C SER A 48 2.71 -13.68 -20.69
N THR A 49 1.75 -12.76 -20.54
CA THR A 49 1.15 -12.47 -19.23
C THR A 49 0.30 -13.62 -18.73
N VAL A 50 -0.51 -14.25 -19.59
CA VAL A 50 -1.33 -15.42 -19.20
C VAL A 50 -0.42 -16.58 -18.81
N SER A 51 0.63 -16.84 -19.59
CA SER A 51 1.62 -17.88 -19.28
C SER A 51 2.30 -17.64 -17.93
N ASP A 52 2.77 -16.42 -17.65
CA ASP A 52 3.42 -16.10 -16.38
C ASP A 52 2.50 -16.30 -15.17
N ILE A 53 1.21 -15.96 -15.32
CA ILE A 53 0.20 -16.12 -14.26
C ILE A 53 -0.05 -17.59 -13.97
N LEU A 54 -0.34 -18.39 -15.00
CA LEU A 54 -0.68 -19.81 -14.82
C LEU A 54 0.53 -20.64 -14.36
N ASN A 55 1.74 -20.25 -14.73
CA ASN A 55 2.97 -20.89 -14.24
C ASN A 55 3.41 -20.40 -12.85
N GLY A 56 2.63 -19.54 -12.20
CA GLY A 56 2.94 -19.03 -10.86
C GLY A 56 4.22 -18.18 -10.79
N LYS A 57 4.72 -17.66 -11.91
CA LYS A 57 5.92 -16.81 -11.95
C LYS A 57 5.70 -15.42 -11.32
N ARG A 58 4.44 -15.03 -11.11
CA ARG A 58 4.07 -13.77 -10.49
C ARG A 58 3.71 -13.98 -9.02
N GLU A 59 4.39 -13.23 -8.15
CA GLU A 59 4.12 -13.25 -6.69
C GLU A 59 2.75 -12.63 -6.33
N ARG A 60 2.28 -11.66 -7.12
CA ARG A 60 1.06 -10.90 -6.86
C ARG A 60 -0.14 -11.45 -7.65
N LEU A 61 -1.33 -11.38 -7.04
CA LEU A 61 -2.59 -11.66 -7.74
C LEU A 61 -2.75 -10.73 -8.96
N PRO A 62 -3.24 -11.25 -10.09
CA PRO A 62 -3.61 -10.43 -11.23
C PRO A 62 -4.74 -9.44 -10.87
N ASP A 63 -4.80 -8.33 -11.60
CA ASP A 63 -5.90 -7.37 -11.48
C ASP A 63 -7.23 -7.98 -11.93
N TRP A 64 -8.34 -7.47 -11.38
CA TRP A 64 -9.66 -8.00 -11.67
C TRP A 64 -10.02 -7.94 -13.16
N GLY A 65 -9.62 -6.88 -13.88
CA GLY A 65 -9.91 -6.75 -15.32
C GLY A 65 -9.28 -7.87 -16.14
N LEU A 66 -8.07 -8.29 -15.78
CA LEU A 66 -7.40 -9.43 -16.39
C LEU A 66 -8.09 -10.76 -16.07
N VAL A 67 -8.49 -10.97 -14.81
CA VAL A 67 -9.22 -12.19 -14.38
C VAL A 67 -10.56 -12.30 -15.08
N ALA A 68 -11.35 -11.22 -15.10
CA ALA A 68 -12.64 -11.17 -15.78
C ALA A 68 -12.49 -11.51 -17.28
N SER A 69 -11.48 -10.94 -17.94
CA SER A 69 -11.20 -11.22 -19.35
C SER A 69 -10.82 -12.68 -19.59
N PHE A 70 -10.02 -13.27 -18.70
CA PHE A 70 -9.66 -14.68 -18.75
C PHE A 70 -10.89 -15.59 -18.64
N VAL A 71 -11.77 -15.32 -17.67
CA VAL A 71 -13.01 -16.07 -17.45
C VAL A 71 -13.91 -15.98 -18.69
N MET A 72 -14.18 -14.77 -19.19
CA MET A 72 -15.03 -14.55 -20.36
C MET A 72 -14.49 -15.23 -21.62
N VAL A 73 -13.17 -15.22 -21.82
CA VAL A 73 -12.52 -15.93 -22.94
C VAL A 73 -12.70 -17.45 -22.83
N CYS A 74 -12.63 -18.01 -21.62
CA CYS A 74 -12.87 -19.44 -21.39
C CYS A 74 -14.34 -19.81 -21.68
N HIS A 75 -15.31 -19.02 -21.20
CA HIS A 75 -16.72 -19.21 -21.54
C HIS A 75 -16.96 -19.19 -23.05
N ARG A 76 -16.44 -18.18 -23.73
CA ARG A 76 -16.61 -18.04 -25.18
C ARG A 76 -15.98 -19.20 -25.95
N HIS A 77 -14.82 -19.69 -25.50
CA HIS A 77 -14.20 -20.86 -26.11
C HIS A 77 -15.08 -22.11 -25.93
N ALA A 78 -15.59 -22.34 -24.72
CA ALA A 78 -16.49 -23.45 -24.44
C ALA A 78 -17.73 -23.41 -25.35
N GLU A 79 -18.37 -22.24 -25.50
CA GLU A 79 -19.51 -22.03 -26.42
C GLU A 79 -19.17 -22.38 -27.86
N LEU A 80 -18.02 -21.90 -28.38
CA LEU A 80 -17.58 -22.17 -29.75
C LEU A 80 -17.30 -23.65 -30.00
N THR A 81 -16.92 -24.40 -28.96
CA THR A 81 -16.62 -25.84 -29.04
C THR A 81 -17.80 -26.74 -28.65
N GLY A 82 -18.94 -26.16 -28.26
CA GLY A 82 -20.11 -26.91 -27.81
C GLY A 82 -19.96 -27.56 -26.42
N LEU A 83 -19.02 -27.08 -25.60
CA LEU A 83 -18.84 -27.54 -24.22
C LEU A 83 -19.83 -26.86 -23.25
N PRO A 84 -20.24 -27.55 -22.17
CA PRO A 84 -21.18 -26.99 -21.21
C PRO A 84 -20.57 -25.82 -20.43
N THR A 85 -21.19 -24.63 -20.50
CA THR A 85 -20.71 -23.41 -19.83
C THR A 85 -21.19 -23.26 -18.39
N ASN A 86 -22.26 -23.96 -18.01
CA ASN A 86 -22.85 -23.91 -16.67
C ASN A 86 -21.89 -24.38 -15.57
N ALA A 87 -20.99 -25.32 -15.88
CA ALA A 87 -20.00 -25.85 -14.93
C ALA A 87 -18.83 -24.88 -14.67
N LEU A 88 -18.62 -23.86 -15.50
CA LEU A 88 -17.47 -22.93 -15.40
C LEU A 88 -17.66 -21.84 -14.31
N GLY A 89 -18.89 -21.71 -13.79
CA GLY A 89 -19.27 -20.64 -12.86
C GLY A 89 -19.54 -19.30 -13.55
N THR A 90 -20.11 -18.32 -12.85
CA THR A 90 -20.38 -16.99 -13.41
C THR A 90 -19.25 -16.00 -13.13
N VAL A 91 -19.18 -14.89 -13.87
CA VAL A 91 -18.18 -13.82 -13.65
C VAL A 91 -18.29 -13.26 -12.22
N GLU A 92 -19.49 -13.16 -11.67
CA GLU A 92 -19.75 -12.69 -10.30
C GLU A 92 -19.19 -13.67 -9.25
N GLN A 93 -19.34 -14.97 -9.48
CA GLN A 93 -18.76 -16.01 -8.62
C GLN A 93 -17.23 -15.93 -8.62
N TRP A 94 -16.63 -15.74 -9.80
CA TRP A 94 -15.19 -15.52 -9.93
C TRP A 94 -14.74 -14.21 -9.28
N GLN A 95 -15.56 -13.16 -9.31
CA GLN A 95 -15.29 -11.92 -8.59
C GLN A 95 -15.27 -12.13 -7.07
N ALA A 96 -16.25 -12.89 -6.55
CA ALA A 96 -16.29 -13.24 -5.13
C ALA A 96 -15.05 -14.05 -4.72
N ARG A 97 -14.65 -15.05 -5.52
CA ARG A 97 -13.42 -15.84 -5.29
C ARG A 97 -12.16 -14.97 -5.34
N TRP A 98 -12.05 -14.06 -6.31
CA TRP A 98 -10.92 -13.15 -6.42
C TRP A 98 -10.85 -12.19 -5.23
N ARG A 99 -11.99 -11.65 -4.77
CA ARG A 99 -12.05 -10.81 -3.55
C ARG A 99 -11.64 -11.60 -2.32
N ALA A 100 -12.13 -12.84 -2.17
CA ALA A 100 -11.74 -13.72 -1.07
C ALA A 100 -10.22 -13.97 -1.08
N ALA A 101 -9.65 -14.38 -2.21
CA ALA A 101 -8.21 -14.59 -2.36
C ALA A 101 -7.40 -13.30 -2.10
N ARG A 102 -7.90 -12.14 -2.55
CA ARG A 102 -7.25 -10.85 -2.29
C ARG A 102 -7.31 -10.45 -0.82
N ASN A 103 -8.43 -10.70 -0.15
CA ASN A 103 -8.60 -10.43 1.27
C ASN A 103 -7.79 -11.41 2.12
N GLU A 104 -7.71 -12.68 1.73
CA GLU A 104 -6.79 -13.66 2.32
C GLU A 104 -5.35 -13.26 2.09
N HIS A 105 -4.99 -12.67 0.94
CA HIS A 105 -3.66 -12.11 0.76
C HIS A 105 -3.43 -10.88 1.64
N ALA A 106 -4.42 -10.01 1.82
CA ALA A 106 -4.32 -8.89 2.76
C ALA A 106 -4.25 -9.35 4.22
N THR A 107 -4.91 -10.46 4.56
CA THR A 107 -5.03 -11.01 5.92
C THR A 107 -3.85 -11.95 6.25
N GLY A 108 -3.36 -12.73 5.29
CA GLY A 108 -2.19 -13.61 5.38
C GLY A 108 -0.88 -12.91 5.06
N SER A 109 -0.93 -11.72 4.45
CA SER A 109 0.13 -10.70 4.51
C SER A 109 -0.04 -9.78 5.72
N TYR A 110 -0.77 -10.20 6.77
CA TYR A 110 -0.24 -9.96 8.11
C TYR A 110 0.97 -10.87 8.26
N ASP A 111 2.07 -10.41 7.70
CA ASP A 111 3.37 -10.75 8.25
C ASP A 111 3.23 -10.49 9.75
N LEU A 112 3.18 -11.55 10.56
CA LEU A 112 3.00 -11.45 12.02
C LEU A 112 4.14 -10.65 12.67
N TYR A 113 5.18 -10.32 11.89
CA TYR A 113 6.26 -9.40 12.25
C TYR A 113 6.13 -8.00 11.64
N ARG A 114 5.20 -7.76 10.70
CA ARG A 114 4.87 -6.41 10.21
C ARG A 114 3.89 -5.74 11.15
N THR A 115 4.46 -4.99 12.07
CA THR A 115 3.75 -4.18 13.04
C THR A 115 3.11 -2.95 12.36
N PRO A 116 2.08 -2.34 12.96
CA PRO A 116 1.61 -1.01 12.55
C PRO A 116 2.72 0.06 12.46
N ALA A 117 3.85 -0.15 13.14
CA ALA A 117 5.02 0.71 13.04
C ALA A 117 5.70 0.62 11.66
N ASP A 118 5.76 -0.56 11.05
CA ASP A 118 6.39 -0.78 9.73
C ASP A 118 5.57 -0.16 8.60
N GLU A 119 4.24 -0.13 8.71
CA GLU A 119 3.39 0.57 7.72
C GLU A 119 3.48 2.09 7.87
N ALA A 120 3.54 2.60 9.10
CA ALA A 120 3.82 4.01 9.36
C ALA A 120 5.18 4.41 8.78
N GLU A 121 6.21 3.57 8.96
CA GLU A 121 7.55 3.78 8.40
C GLU A 121 7.52 3.86 6.86
N ARG A 122 6.83 2.94 6.18
CA ARG A 122 6.68 2.99 4.71
C ARG A 122 5.97 4.24 4.20
N ARG A 123 4.97 4.75 4.93
CA ARG A 123 4.28 6.00 4.57
C ARG A 123 5.20 7.19 4.74
N THR A 124 6.00 7.18 5.81
CA THR A 124 7.08 8.14 6.03
C THR A 124 8.11 8.09 4.90
N THR A 125 8.59 6.91 4.49
CA THR A 125 9.52 6.76 3.36
C THR A 125 8.95 7.36 2.08
N ARG A 126 7.64 7.17 1.81
CA ARG A 126 6.96 7.79 0.66
C ARG A 126 6.89 9.31 0.77
N THR A 127 6.64 9.85 1.96
CA THR A 127 6.67 11.30 2.20
C THR A 127 8.05 11.88 1.97
N VAL A 128 9.11 11.26 2.50
CA VAL A 128 10.50 11.67 2.26
C VAL A 128 10.84 11.60 0.77
N ALA A 129 10.50 10.50 0.09
CA ALA A 129 10.72 10.37 -1.36
C ALA A 129 9.99 11.47 -2.15
N ARG A 130 8.77 11.85 -1.74
CA ARG A 130 8.05 12.97 -2.34
C ARG A 130 8.76 14.30 -2.11
N LEU A 131 9.26 14.56 -0.91
CA LEU A 131 10.04 15.77 -0.60
C LEU A 131 11.31 15.82 -1.45
N VAL A 132 12.05 14.71 -1.60
CA VAL A 132 13.25 14.63 -2.43
C VAL A 132 12.95 15.03 -3.87
N ARG A 133 11.85 14.51 -4.44
CA ARG A 133 11.44 14.86 -5.80
C ARG A 133 11.10 16.35 -5.93
N LEU A 134 10.27 16.89 -5.03
CA LEU A 134 9.86 18.30 -5.06
C LEU A 134 11.06 19.24 -4.88
N ALA A 135 11.98 18.91 -3.98
CA ALA A 135 13.21 19.67 -3.77
C ALA A 135 14.11 19.64 -5.02
N GLY A 136 14.17 18.50 -5.71
CA GLY A 136 14.83 18.36 -7.02
C GLY A 136 14.19 19.21 -8.12
N ASP A 137 12.87 19.40 -8.06
CA ASP A 137 12.09 20.27 -8.95
C ASP A 137 12.19 21.76 -8.58
N GLY A 138 12.96 22.12 -7.54
CA GLY A 138 13.19 23.51 -7.14
C GLY A 138 12.29 24.03 -6.01
N ASP A 139 11.58 23.16 -5.30
CA ASP A 139 10.77 23.55 -4.13
C ASP A 139 11.64 23.79 -2.88
N ALA A 140 11.80 25.07 -2.53
CA ALA A 140 12.69 25.52 -1.46
C ALA A 140 12.28 24.99 -0.08
N GLU A 141 10.97 24.92 0.16
CA GLU A 141 10.37 24.39 1.39
C GLU A 141 10.65 22.89 1.57
N SER A 142 10.49 22.09 0.51
CA SER A 142 10.83 20.66 0.55
C SER A 142 12.32 20.42 0.79
N ALA A 143 13.18 21.23 0.16
CA ALA A 143 14.63 21.19 0.43
C ALA A 143 14.92 21.50 1.91
N TYR A 144 14.28 22.53 2.47
CA TYR A 144 14.46 22.91 3.87
C TYR A 144 13.98 21.81 4.84
N ARG A 145 12.83 21.18 4.57
CA ARG A 145 12.35 20.03 5.35
C ARG A 145 13.31 18.83 5.30
N LEU A 146 13.90 18.54 4.14
CA LEU A 146 14.90 17.47 4.03
C LEU A 146 16.17 17.79 4.82
N ALA A 147 16.59 19.05 4.88
CA ALA A 147 17.72 19.45 5.73
C ALA A 147 17.46 19.11 7.20
N ILE A 148 16.27 19.44 7.71
CA ILE A 148 15.85 19.14 9.09
C ILE A 148 15.83 17.64 9.33
N ILE A 149 15.20 16.86 8.44
CA ILE A 149 15.11 15.40 8.57
C ILE A 149 16.51 14.78 8.60
N ASN A 150 17.37 15.11 7.64
CA ASN A 150 18.72 14.55 7.56
C ASN A 150 19.57 14.92 8.79
N LEU A 151 19.44 16.16 9.30
CA LEU A 151 20.16 16.57 10.49
C LEU A 151 19.75 15.75 11.72
N LEU A 152 18.44 15.56 11.93
CA LEU A 152 17.93 14.78 13.05
C LEU A 152 18.25 13.28 12.90
N THR A 153 18.24 12.73 11.69
CA THR A 153 18.65 11.33 11.47
C THR A 153 20.17 11.12 11.49
N GLY A 154 20.97 12.16 11.75
CA GLY A 154 22.43 12.10 11.85
C GLY A 154 23.18 12.18 10.52
N ASP A 155 22.50 12.33 9.38
CA ASP A 155 23.13 12.58 8.08
C ASP A 155 23.49 14.06 7.90
N SER A 156 24.61 14.43 8.51
CA SER A 156 25.13 15.81 8.45
C SER A 156 25.56 16.24 7.03
N ALA A 157 25.90 15.29 6.15
CA ALA A 157 26.27 15.60 4.77
C ALA A 157 25.02 15.93 3.94
N GLY A 158 24.01 15.07 4.01
CA GLY A 158 22.70 15.30 3.41
C GLY A 158 22.06 16.59 3.92
N ALA A 159 22.13 16.86 5.22
CA ALA A 159 21.62 18.10 5.80
C ALA A 159 22.26 19.34 5.15
N ARG A 160 23.60 19.43 5.09
CA ARG A 160 24.30 20.56 4.49
C ARG A 160 23.97 20.75 3.01
N TYR A 161 23.87 19.66 2.26
CA TYR A 161 23.46 19.70 0.86
C TYR A 161 22.09 20.35 0.69
N TRP A 162 21.10 19.91 1.47
CA TRP A 162 19.74 20.41 1.37
C TRP A 162 19.57 21.84 1.90
N VAL A 163 20.32 22.25 2.93
CA VAL A 163 20.37 23.67 3.37
C VAL A 163 20.91 24.57 2.27
N HIS A 164 21.97 24.13 1.58
CA HIS A 164 22.53 24.87 0.45
C HIS A 164 21.54 24.96 -0.71
N ALA A 165 20.84 23.86 -1.04
CA ALA A 165 19.80 23.84 -2.06
C ALA A 165 18.65 24.80 -1.72
N ALA A 166 18.14 24.76 -0.49
CA ALA A 166 17.09 25.67 0.00
C ALA A 166 17.55 27.15 -0.04
N SER A 167 18.80 27.43 0.33
CA SER A 167 19.38 28.77 0.27
C SER A 167 19.47 29.30 -1.17
N ARG A 168 19.89 28.46 -2.13
CA ARG A 168 19.93 28.81 -3.56
C ARG A 168 18.54 29.12 -4.12
N GLN A 169 17.52 28.44 -3.59
CA GLN A 169 16.12 28.64 -3.93
C GLN A 169 15.45 29.75 -3.09
N ARG A 170 16.23 30.52 -2.31
CA ARG A 170 15.81 31.68 -1.52
C ARG A 170 14.79 31.34 -0.40
N HIS A 171 14.90 30.17 0.21
CA HIS A 171 14.17 29.89 1.44
C HIS A 171 14.60 30.87 2.54
N PRO A 172 13.68 31.60 3.20
CA PRO A 172 14.01 32.68 4.12
C PRO A 172 14.85 32.22 5.30
N ASP A 173 14.57 31.03 5.84
CA ASP A 173 15.23 30.52 7.05
C ASP A 173 16.45 29.62 6.78
N ALA A 174 16.79 29.36 5.52
CA ALA A 174 17.87 28.39 5.25
C ALA A 174 19.26 28.91 5.67
N GLN A 175 19.50 30.21 5.55
CA GLN A 175 20.77 30.83 5.97
C GLN A 175 20.90 30.90 7.49
N SER A 176 19.81 31.25 8.19
CA SER A 176 19.80 31.29 9.66
C SER A 176 19.94 29.89 10.26
N PHE A 177 19.35 28.87 9.62
CA PHE A 177 19.50 27.47 10.05
C PHE A 177 20.96 27.00 10.07
N ALA A 178 21.74 27.31 9.02
CA ALA A 178 23.16 26.94 8.95
C ALA A 178 24.04 27.61 10.03
N ALA A 179 23.65 28.82 10.45
CA ALA A 179 24.40 29.62 11.42
C ALA A 179 23.94 29.40 12.87
N HIS A 180 22.92 28.56 13.11
CA HIS A 180 22.32 28.42 14.43
C HIS A 180 23.29 27.75 15.43
N PRO A 181 23.52 28.31 16.65
CA PRO A 181 24.44 27.75 17.64
C PRO A 181 24.08 26.34 18.12
N HIS A 182 22.78 26.04 18.14
CA HIS A 182 22.23 24.74 18.54
C HIS A 182 21.35 24.17 17.41
N PRO A 183 21.95 23.62 16.34
CA PRO A 183 21.21 23.27 15.13
C PRO A 183 20.27 22.08 15.34
N ILE A 184 20.63 21.13 16.21
CA ILE A 184 19.79 19.96 16.53
C ILE A 184 18.51 20.38 17.27
N GLU A 185 18.64 21.21 18.32
CA GLU A 185 17.50 21.71 19.08
C GLU A 185 16.57 22.56 18.19
N HIS A 186 17.16 23.44 17.39
CA HIS A 186 16.41 24.24 16.43
C HIS A 186 15.66 23.38 15.41
N ALA A 187 16.32 22.35 14.85
CA ALA A 187 15.69 21.38 13.95
C ALA A 187 14.57 20.57 14.64
N ALA A 188 14.72 20.20 15.91
CA ALA A 188 13.68 19.52 16.67
C ALA A 188 12.44 20.43 16.87
N ASN A 189 12.65 21.73 17.14
CA ASN A 189 11.57 22.72 17.24
C ASN A 189 10.83 22.89 15.90
N LEU A 190 11.57 22.97 14.78
CA LEU A 190 10.97 23.05 13.44
C LEU A 190 10.23 21.76 13.08
N SER A 191 10.80 20.59 13.40
CA SER A 191 10.13 19.31 13.22
C SER A 191 8.82 19.26 14.00
N PHE A 192 8.79 19.72 15.25
CA PHE A 192 7.55 19.83 16.02
C PHE A 192 6.53 20.75 15.34
N ALA A 193 6.94 21.92 14.86
CA ALA A 193 6.06 22.86 14.15
C ALA A 193 5.45 22.25 12.88
N TYR A 194 6.23 21.50 12.08
CA TYR A 194 5.70 20.77 10.93
C TYR A 194 4.71 19.68 11.32
N GLY A 195 4.97 18.98 12.43
CA GLY A 195 4.01 18.03 13.00
C GLY A 195 2.66 18.69 13.30
N GLN A 196 2.67 19.89 13.89
CA GLN A 196 1.46 20.65 14.18
C GLN A 196 0.71 21.08 12.91
N ALA A 197 1.42 21.57 11.90
CA ALA A 197 0.83 21.96 10.63
C ALA A 197 0.12 20.78 9.94
N TYR A 198 0.76 19.62 9.85
CA TYR A 198 0.13 18.43 9.27
C TYR A 198 -1.05 17.90 10.09
N GLU A 199 -1.00 18.04 11.42
CA GLU A 199 -2.13 17.68 12.25
C GLU A 199 -3.37 18.56 12.00
N GLN A 200 -3.16 19.86 11.76
CA GLN A 200 -4.22 20.82 11.43
C GLN A 200 -4.87 20.56 10.06
N GLU A 201 -4.13 19.96 9.11
CA GLU A 201 -4.67 19.54 7.80
C GLU A 201 -5.68 18.37 7.91
N GLY A 202 -5.79 17.72 9.07
CA GLY A 202 -6.84 16.73 9.37
C GLY A 202 -6.36 15.28 9.43
N PRO A 203 -7.31 14.33 9.65
CA PRO A 203 -6.99 12.95 10.05
C PRO A 203 -6.20 12.17 8.99
N ALA A 204 -6.33 12.51 7.71
CA ALA A 204 -5.59 11.86 6.62
C ALA A 204 -4.06 12.12 6.68
N LYS A 205 -3.63 13.14 7.42
CA LYS A 205 -2.23 13.57 7.54
C LYS A 205 -1.60 13.18 8.89
N LEU A 206 -2.37 12.53 9.75
CA LEU A 206 -1.96 12.25 11.13
C LEU A 206 -0.71 11.35 11.22
N ASP A 207 -0.52 10.43 10.27
CA ASP A 207 0.69 9.60 10.22
C ASP A 207 1.94 10.43 9.92
N ILE A 208 1.82 11.45 9.06
CA ILE A 208 2.91 12.38 8.74
C ILE A 208 3.20 13.27 9.97
N ALA A 209 2.16 13.76 10.65
CA ALA A 209 2.31 14.52 11.88
C ALA A 209 3.06 13.71 12.96
N ARG A 210 2.68 12.44 13.16
CA ARG A 210 3.34 11.51 14.09
C ARG A 210 4.81 11.29 13.75
N PHE A 211 5.18 11.24 12.47
CA PHE A 211 6.57 11.12 12.04
C PHE A 211 7.41 12.31 12.52
N TYR A 212 6.96 13.53 12.25
CA TYR A 212 7.64 14.75 12.68
C TYR A 212 7.70 14.90 14.20
N TYR A 213 6.63 14.53 14.92
CA TYR A 213 6.65 14.50 16.38
C TYR A 213 7.65 13.47 16.93
N ARG A 214 7.82 12.32 16.28
CA ARG A 214 8.83 11.33 16.69
C ARG A 214 10.24 11.85 16.49
N LEU A 215 10.53 12.42 15.32
CA LEU A 215 11.81 13.08 15.06
C LEU A 215 12.12 14.15 16.11
N ALA A 216 11.15 14.99 16.49
CA ALA A 216 11.37 15.99 17.54
C ALA A 216 11.57 15.35 18.93
N ALA A 217 10.76 14.33 19.27
CA ALA A 217 10.79 13.68 20.58
C ALA A 217 12.09 12.89 20.82
N ASP A 218 12.60 12.18 19.80
CA ASP A 218 13.85 11.42 19.87
C ASP A 218 15.06 12.33 20.13
N HIS A 219 14.92 13.63 19.85
CA HIS A 219 15.91 14.69 20.12
C HIS A 219 15.53 15.58 21.31
N GLY A 220 14.70 15.08 22.22
CA GLY A 220 14.45 15.71 23.52
C GLY A 220 13.35 16.78 23.54
N HIS A 221 12.57 16.95 22.47
CA HIS A 221 11.50 17.97 22.46
C HIS A 221 10.32 17.57 23.36
N PRO A 222 10.05 18.29 24.47
CA PRO A 222 9.12 17.83 25.51
C PRO A 222 7.67 17.80 25.01
N ARG A 223 7.23 18.85 24.30
CA ARG A 223 5.85 18.92 23.75
C ARG A 223 5.57 17.87 22.67
N ALA A 224 6.61 17.42 21.96
CA ALA A 224 6.47 16.39 20.93
C ALA A 224 6.23 15.02 21.58
N THR A 225 6.97 14.74 22.65
CA THR A 225 6.79 13.55 23.49
C THR A 225 5.38 13.50 24.08
N GLU A 226 4.90 14.60 24.65
CA GLU A 226 3.54 14.71 25.17
C GLU A 226 2.49 14.49 24.06
N ARG A 227 2.67 15.14 22.91
CA ARG A 227 1.74 15.01 21.79
C ARG A 227 1.65 13.58 21.27
N LEU A 228 2.78 12.86 21.18
CA LEU A 228 2.78 11.44 20.81
C LEU A 228 2.02 10.56 21.81
N ARG A 229 2.08 10.86 23.12
CA ARG A 229 1.28 10.14 24.11
C ARG A 229 -0.21 10.36 23.86
N THR A 230 -0.63 11.59 23.61
CA THR A 230 -2.03 11.91 23.24
C THR A 230 -2.47 11.18 21.97
N LEU A 231 -1.62 11.13 20.94
CA LEU A 231 -1.95 10.48 19.67
C LEU A 231 -1.89 8.95 19.69
N ARG A 232 -1.23 8.36 20.71
CA ARG A 232 -1.21 6.92 20.99
C ARG A 232 -2.36 6.48 21.88
N ALA A 233 -2.91 7.37 22.69
CA ALA A 233 -4.10 7.08 23.47
C ALA A 233 -5.24 6.77 22.49
N VAL A 234 -5.50 5.48 22.30
CA VAL A 234 -6.73 5.01 21.66
C VAL A 234 -7.85 5.64 22.49
N PRO A 235 -8.85 6.31 21.89
CA PRO A 235 -9.99 6.79 22.64
C PRO A 235 -10.67 5.58 23.28
N PHE A 236 -10.36 5.34 24.56
CA PHE A 236 -11.09 4.44 25.43
C PHE A 236 -12.50 5.02 25.52
N GLY A 237 -13.41 4.56 24.66
CA GLY A 237 -14.73 5.15 24.54
C GLY A 237 -15.61 4.60 23.42
N LYS A 238 -15.06 3.97 22.38
CA LYS A 238 -15.87 3.07 21.55
C LYS A 238 -15.89 1.69 22.19
N LEU A 239 -16.76 1.54 23.19
CA LEU A 239 -17.27 0.24 23.58
C LEU A 239 -17.63 -0.49 22.28
N LEU A 240 -17.02 -1.65 22.04
CA LEU A 240 -17.50 -2.58 21.05
C LEU A 240 -19.02 -2.73 21.30
N PRO A 241 -19.88 -2.63 20.27
CA PRO A 241 -21.28 -2.93 20.47
C PRO A 241 -21.35 -4.31 21.13
N ALA A 242 -22.04 -4.38 22.28
CA ALA A 242 -22.22 -5.64 22.98
C ALA A 242 -22.68 -6.70 21.95
N PRO A 243 -22.18 -7.94 22.03
CA PRO A 243 -22.66 -9.00 21.15
C PRO A 243 -24.17 -9.01 21.26
N VAL A 244 -24.85 -8.71 20.16
CA VAL A 244 -26.30 -8.73 20.08
C VAL A 244 -26.68 -10.15 20.47
N GLY A 245 -27.28 -10.28 21.66
CA GLY A 245 -27.75 -11.55 22.17
C GLY A 245 -28.58 -12.20 21.09
N THR A 246 -28.17 -13.39 20.70
CA THR A 246 -28.92 -14.23 19.78
C THR A 246 -30.22 -14.54 20.48
N GLU A 247 -31.29 -13.80 20.17
CA GLU A 247 -32.62 -14.12 20.66
C GLU A 247 -32.95 -15.53 20.16
N LEU A 248 -32.91 -16.47 21.11
CA LEU A 248 -33.55 -17.77 20.99
C LEU A 248 -34.99 -17.53 20.57
N ARG A 249 -35.28 -17.78 19.29
CA ARG A 249 -36.65 -17.99 18.81
C ARG A 249 -37.27 -19.12 19.65
N PRO A 250 -38.33 -18.88 20.45
CA PRO A 250 -39.10 -19.97 21.00
C PRO A 250 -39.81 -20.68 19.85
N GLY A 251 -39.64 -22.00 19.83
CA GLY A 251 -40.23 -22.89 18.84
C GLY A 251 -41.75 -22.94 18.90
N ALA A 252 -42.28 -23.30 17.74
CA ALA A 252 -43.58 -23.85 17.44
C ALA A 252 -44.44 -24.32 18.63
N GLY A 253 -45.67 -23.80 18.64
CA GLY A 253 -46.89 -24.43 19.14
C GLY A 253 -48.02 -24.03 18.22
#